data_AF-A8H250-F1
#
_entry.id   AF-A8H250-F1
#
_cell.length_a   1.000
_cell.length_b   1.000
_cell.length_c   1.000
_cell.angle_alpha   90.00
_cell.angle_beta   90.00
_cell.angle_gamma   90.00
#
_symmetry.space_group_name_H-M   'P 1'
#
loop_
_entity.id
_entity.type
_entity.pdbx_description
1 polymer ?
#
loop_
_entity_poly.entity_id
_entity_poly.type
_entity_poly.pdbx_seq_one_letter_code
_entity_poly.pdbx_strand_id
1 'polypeptide(L)'
;MQINMSRTIKWSAGLILAALNLNVNAAPESEVVISDSFTAAALKHGFKPELLNRLCEPLPDIVSVTCHHSGEDGPFENLIVQYRYNSRVTEHEMYKHTELNDIRIDLKHKQIDFCSGHQITTPDRISVNRIEGTSHSYIETGAMKGSVNRTDRRFQQQRDTEYELTHTSEFAYKYQDLKQAIDAIKHYQKMVSDNDYVVAYKEDQVIEPVEIMQGASFTFPMSEPLKQRLIDVMQQSEK
;
A
#
# COMPACT_ATOMS: atom_id res chain seq x y z
N MET A 1 -51.32 -49.32 18.07
CA MET A 1 -51.10 -48.41 16.94
C MET A 1 -50.64 -47.08 17.50
N GLN A 2 -49.34 -46.82 17.48
CA GLN A 2 -48.72 -45.57 17.93
C GLN A 2 -47.78 -45.12 16.84
N ILE A 3 -48.03 -43.93 16.30
CA ILE A 3 -47.20 -43.28 15.28
C ILE A 3 -46.10 -42.53 16.05
N ASN A 4 -44.87 -43.04 16.00
CA ASN A 4 -43.71 -42.33 16.54
C ASN A 4 -43.22 -41.28 15.54
N MET A 5 -43.67 -40.03 15.71
CA MET A 5 -43.02 -38.85 15.15
C MET A 5 -41.72 -38.57 15.92
N SER A 6 -40.57 -39.00 15.41
CA SER A 6 -39.28 -38.47 15.91
C SER A 6 -38.14 -38.56 14.88
N ARG A 7 -38.33 -38.04 13.67
CA ARG A 7 -37.22 -37.89 12.70
C ARG A 7 -37.38 -36.65 11.81
N THR A 8 -37.47 -35.45 12.39
CA THR A 8 -37.47 -34.24 11.53
C THR A 8 -36.88 -32.97 12.14
N ILE A 9 -36.05 -33.03 13.19
CA ILE A 9 -35.42 -31.81 13.73
C ILE A 9 -33.96 -32.10 14.12
N LYS A 10 -33.06 -32.27 13.13
CA LYS A 10 -31.60 -32.21 13.36
C LYS A 10 -30.80 -31.58 12.21
N TRP A 11 -31.45 -30.92 11.24
CA TRP A 11 -30.76 -30.35 10.08
C TRP A 11 -30.81 -28.81 9.98
N SER A 12 -31.43 -28.14 10.95
CA SER A 12 -31.58 -26.67 10.93
C SER A 12 -30.66 -25.92 11.90
N ALA A 13 -29.94 -26.60 12.81
CA ALA A 13 -29.01 -25.93 13.72
C ALA A 13 -27.60 -25.75 13.13
N GLY A 14 -27.16 -26.63 12.22
CA GLY A 14 -25.84 -26.54 11.59
C GLY A 14 -25.73 -25.42 10.55
N LEU A 15 -26.83 -25.07 9.87
CA LEU A 15 -26.86 -23.99 8.87
C LEU A 15 -26.86 -22.60 9.51
N ILE A 16 -27.37 -22.45 10.73
CA ILE A 16 -27.39 -21.16 11.43
C ILE A 16 -26.00 -20.82 11.99
N LEU A 17 -25.20 -21.80 12.42
CA LEU A 17 -23.80 -21.56 12.83
C LEU A 17 -22.86 -21.28 11.63
N ALA A 18 -23.17 -21.80 10.44
CA ALA A 18 -22.41 -21.45 9.23
C ALA A 18 -22.76 -20.04 8.72
N ALA A 19 -24.02 -19.61 8.82
CA ALA A 19 -24.45 -18.27 8.42
C ALA A 19 -23.94 -17.18 9.38
N LEU A 20 -23.82 -17.46 10.68
CA LEU A 20 -23.31 -16.48 11.65
C LEU A 20 -21.79 -16.26 11.57
N ASN A 21 -21.02 -17.21 11.05
CA ASN A 21 -19.57 -17.02 10.82
C ASN A 21 -19.24 -16.35 9.47
N LEU A 22 -20.17 -16.33 8.52
CA LEU A 22 -19.93 -15.67 7.22
C LEU A 22 -20.12 -14.15 7.27
N ASN A 23 -20.82 -13.62 8.27
CA ASN A 23 -21.06 -12.18 8.42
C ASN A 23 -20.10 -11.45 9.37
N VAL A 24 -19.13 -12.15 9.99
CA VAL A 24 -18.13 -11.50 10.86
C VAL A 24 -16.84 -11.17 10.11
N ASN A 25 -16.68 -11.66 8.87
CA ASN A 25 -15.50 -11.39 8.02
C ASN A 25 -15.90 -10.90 6.62
N ALA A 26 -16.97 -10.12 6.48
CA ALA A 26 -17.00 -9.18 5.38
C ALA A 26 -15.95 -8.12 5.72
N ALA A 27 -14.72 -8.32 5.22
CA ALA A 27 -13.73 -7.26 5.23
C ALA A 27 -14.43 -6.02 4.64
N PRO A 28 -14.41 -4.86 5.32
CA PRO A 28 -15.02 -3.66 4.76
C PRO A 28 -14.46 -3.48 3.35
N GLU A 29 -15.35 -3.38 2.35
CA GLU A 29 -14.92 -3.09 0.98
C GLU A 29 -14.07 -1.81 1.02
N SER A 30 -12.93 -1.81 0.31
CA SER A 30 -12.04 -0.66 0.30
C SER A 30 -12.81 0.61 -0.05
N GLU A 31 -12.58 1.70 0.67
CA GLU A 31 -13.05 3.01 0.26
C GLU A 31 -12.30 3.42 -1.01
N VAL A 32 -13.01 3.63 -2.12
CA VAL A 32 -12.40 4.04 -3.39
C VAL A 32 -12.74 5.49 -3.69
N VAL A 33 -11.71 6.32 -3.85
CA VAL A 33 -11.82 7.74 -4.22
C VAL A 33 -11.06 7.95 -5.53
N ILE A 34 -11.74 8.47 -6.56
CA ILE A 34 -11.15 8.77 -7.86
C ILE A 34 -11.38 10.24 -8.16
N SER A 35 -10.32 11.01 -8.46
CA SER A 35 -10.46 12.41 -8.84
C SER A 35 -11.05 12.54 -10.25
N ASP A 36 -11.88 13.57 -10.48
CA ASP A 36 -12.51 13.82 -11.79
C ASP A 36 -11.48 13.91 -12.94
N SER A 37 -10.32 14.50 -12.64
CA SER A 37 -9.21 14.68 -13.57
C SER A 37 -8.43 13.41 -13.88
N PHE A 38 -8.54 12.34 -13.07
CA PHE A 38 -7.75 11.11 -13.21
C PHE A 38 -8.04 10.41 -14.54
N THR A 39 -9.30 10.08 -14.78
CA THR A 39 -9.73 9.36 -15.99
C THR A 39 -9.52 10.22 -17.23
N ALA A 40 -9.83 11.52 -17.15
CA ALA A 40 -9.67 12.43 -18.28
C ALA A 40 -8.20 12.56 -18.73
N ALA A 41 -7.27 12.71 -17.79
CA ALA A 41 -5.84 12.79 -18.09
C ALA A 41 -5.32 11.49 -18.72
N ALA A 42 -5.71 10.34 -18.16
CA ALA A 42 -5.34 9.05 -18.71
C ALA A 42 -5.83 8.86 -20.17
N LEU A 43 -7.09 9.18 -20.45
CA LEU A 43 -7.66 9.06 -21.79
C LEU A 43 -6.99 10.01 -22.80
N LYS A 44 -6.66 11.24 -22.38
CA LYS A 44 -5.91 12.22 -23.19
C LYS A 44 -4.57 11.65 -23.68
N HIS A 45 -3.91 10.84 -22.85
CA HIS A 45 -2.62 10.21 -23.17
C HIS A 45 -2.75 8.79 -23.77
N GLY A 46 -3.97 8.40 -24.16
CA GLY A 46 -4.24 7.15 -24.87
C GLY A 46 -4.18 5.90 -24.01
N PHE A 47 -4.36 6.03 -22.69
CA PHE A 47 -4.52 4.88 -21.81
C PHE A 47 -5.89 4.23 -22.01
N LYS A 48 -5.92 2.90 -21.96
CA LYS A 48 -7.14 2.10 -22.06
C LYS A 48 -7.97 2.23 -20.77
N PRO A 49 -9.29 2.47 -20.83
CA PRO A 49 -10.15 2.55 -19.65
C PRO A 49 -10.04 1.34 -18.73
N GLU A 50 -9.85 0.15 -19.31
CA GLU A 50 -9.74 -1.11 -18.57
C GLU A 50 -8.55 -1.11 -17.63
N LEU A 51 -7.43 -0.50 -18.02
CA LEU A 51 -6.24 -0.36 -17.18
C LEU A 51 -6.52 0.51 -15.95
N LEU A 52 -7.26 1.61 -16.15
CA LEU A 52 -7.60 2.57 -15.11
C LEU A 52 -8.56 1.97 -14.10
N ASN A 53 -9.59 1.28 -14.60
CA ASN A 53 -10.53 0.56 -13.77
C ASN A 53 -9.80 -0.50 -12.94
N ARG A 54 -8.92 -1.28 -13.58
CA ARG A 54 -8.16 -2.34 -12.89
C ARG A 54 -7.29 -1.78 -11.76
N LEU A 55 -6.68 -0.62 -11.93
CA LEU A 55 -5.88 0.03 -10.88
C LEU A 55 -6.74 0.49 -9.70
N CYS A 56 -7.91 1.08 -9.96
CA CYS A 56 -8.75 1.68 -8.91
C CYS A 56 -9.77 0.73 -8.28
N GLU A 57 -9.82 -0.55 -8.70
CA GLU A 57 -10.70 -1.55 -8.10
C GLU A 57 -10.40 -1.76 -6.59
N PRO A 58 -11.40 -2.09 -5.75
CA PRO A 58 -11.15 -2.51 -4.37
C PRO A 58 -10.23 -3.73 -4.27
N LEU A 59 -9.57 -3.91 -3.12
CA LEU A 59 -8.78 -5.10 -2.78
C LEU A 59 -9.12 -5.57 -1.36
N PRO A 60 -9.21 -6.88 -1.10
CA PRO A 60 -9.76 -7.41 0.15
C PRO A 60 -8.94 -7.05 1.40
N ASP A 61 -7.67 -6.72 1.23
CA ASP A 61 -6.70 -6.39 2.28
C ASP A 61 -6.34 -4.89 2.35
N ILE A 62 -6.95 -4.09 1.48
CA ILE A 62 -6.74 -2.64 1.37
C ILE A 62 -7.95 -1.91 1.94
N VAL A 63 -7.70 -0.93 2.81
CA VAL A 63 -8.76 -0.12 3.44
C VAL A 63 -9.22 1.00 2.53
N SER A 64 -8.30 1.62 1.80
CA SER A 64 -8.65 2.68 0.86
C SER A 64 -7.76 2.69 -0.37
N VAL A 65 -8.38 2.99 -1.51
CA VAL A 65 -7.71 3.24 -2.79
C VAL A 65 -8.00 4.68 -3.21
N THR A 66 -6.96 5.49 -3.39
CA THR A 66 -7.09 6.88 -3.86
C THR A 66 -6.39 7.03 -5.20
N CYS A 67 -7.17 7.34 -6.24
CA CYS A 67 -6.69 7.58 -7.60
C CYS A 67 -6.79 9.08 -7.91
N HIS A 68 -5.68 9.74 -8.19
CA HIS A 68 -5.68 11.17 -8.52
C HIS A 68 -4.64 11.55 -9.58
N HIS A 69 -4.92 12.63 -10.30
CA HIS A 69 -4.02 13.21 -11.29
C HIS A 69 -3.15 14.30 -10.65
N SER A 70 -1.86 14.34 -11.01
CA SER A 70 -0.92 15.34 -10.54
C SER A 70 -0.06 15.87 -11.69
N GLY A 71 0.38 17.13 -11.58
CA GLY A 71 1.29 17.75 -12.55
C GLY A 71 0.65 18.09 -13.90
N GLU A 72 -0.65 18.44 -13.90
CA GLU A 72 -1.42 18.78 -15.09
C GLU A 72 -0.66 19.73 -16.03
N ASP A 73 -0.55 19.31 -17.30
CA ASP A 73 0.20 19.98 -18.39
C ASP A 73 1.70 20.26 -18.11
N GLY A 74 2.22 19.80 -16.98
CA GLY A 74 3.62 19.93 -16.58
C GLY A 74 4.54 18.86 -17.17
N PRO A 75 5.86 19.02 -17.10
CA PRO A 75 6.82 18.02 -17.59
C PRO A 75 6.76 16.68 -16.83
N PHE A 76 6.13 16.65 -15.65
CA PHE A 76 6.00 15.49 -14.77
C PHE A 76 4.51 15.19 -14.49
N GLU A 77 3.72 15.09 -15.55
CA GLU A 77 2.29 14.77 -15.48
C GLU A 77 2.11 13.28 -15.14
N ASN A 78 1.44 12.97 -14.03
CA ASN A 78 1.36 11.63 -13.46
C ASN A 78 -0.06 11.25 -13.05
N LEU A 79 -0.41 9.98 -13.25
CA LEU A 79 -1.46 9.33 -12.47
C LEU A 79 -0.85 8.77 -11.20
N ILE A 80 -1.51 8.98 -10.06
CA ILE A 80 -1.08 8.45 -8.77
C ILE A 80 -2.21 7.59 -8.22
N VAL A 81 -1.90 6.33 -7.91
CA VAL A 81 -2.81 5.38 -7.29
C VAL A 81 -2.22 4.92 -5.96
N GLN A 82 -2.85 5.33 -4.87
CA GLN A 82 -2.42 5.04 -3.52
C GLN A 82 -3.30 3.97 -2.90
N TYR A 83 -2.69 2.89 -2.40
CA TYR A 83 -3.32 1.79 -1.69
C TYR A 83 -2.92 1.87 -0.22
N ARG A 84 -3.87 2.04 0.69
CA ARG A 84 -3.62 2.12 2.13
C ARG A 84 -4.10 0.87 2.84
N TYR A 85 -3.23 0.27 3.64
CA TYR A 85 -3.55 -0.88 4.48
C TYR A 85 -4.23 -0.45 5.78
N ASN A 86 -4.69 -1.43 6.55
CA ASN A 86 -5.19 -1.20 7.90
C ASN A 86 -4.15 -0.47 8.76
N SER A 87 -4.59 0.62 9.37
CA SER A 87 -3.74 1.37 10.28
C SER A 87 -3.61 0.64 11.62
N ARG A 88 -2.42 0.72 12.21
CA ARG A 88 -2.18 0.33 13.60
C ARG A 88 -2.25 1.59 14.46
N VAL A 89 -3.15 1.59 15.44
CA VAL A 89 -3.09 2.55 16.55
C VAL A 89 -2.23 1.90 17.62
N THR A 90 -1.20 2.61 18.08
CA THR A 90 -0.15 2.03 18.92
C THR A 90 -0.28 2.43 20.38
N GLU A 91 0.63 1.91 21.21
CA GLU A 91 0.64 2.12 22.65
C GLU A 91 0.47 3.60 23.01
N HIS A 92 -0.52 3.86 23.86
CA HIS A 92 -0.87 5.18 24.40
C HIS A 92 -1.49 6.19 23.41
N GLU A 93 -2.03 5.75 22.28
CA GLU A 93 -2.73 6.63 21.30
C GLU A 93 -1.86 7.77 20.77
N MET A 94 -0.53 7.65 20.88
CA MET A 94 0.41 8.71 20.50
C MET A 94 0.49 8.93 18.98
N TYR A 95 0.14 7.92 18.20
CA TYR A 95 0.12 8.01 16.74
C TYR A 95 -0.76 6.93 16.12
N LYS A 96 -1.14 7.18 14.87
CA LYS A 96 -1.75 6.23 13.94
C LYS A 96 -0.75 5.97 12.83
N HIS A 97 -0.36 4.71 12.65
CA HIS A 97 0.59 4.29 11.62
C HIS A 97 -0.15 3.55 10.50
N THR A 98 0.05 3.98 9.27
CA THR A 98 -0.56 3.40 8.08
C THR A 98 0.52 3.01 7.09
N GLU A 99 0.53 1.75 6.68
CA GLU A 99 1.33 1.28 5.55
C GLU A 99 0.61 1.62 4.25
N LEU A 100 1.36 2.05 3.24
CA LEU A 100 0.80 2.38 1.93
C LEU A 100 1.72 1.94 0.79
N ASN A 101 1.12 1.65 -0.35
CA ASN A 101 1.79 1.48 -1.63
C ASN A 101 1.26 2.52 -2.62
N ASP A 102 2.16 3.18 -3.33
CA ASP A 102 1.88 4.20 -4.32
C ASP A 102 2.34 3.72 -5.70
N ILE A 103 1.44 3.70 -6.68
CA ILE A 103 1.80 3.53 -8.09
C ILE A 103 1.76 4.89 -8.74
N ARG A 104 2.88 5.28 -9.37
CA ARG A 104 2.97 6.50 -10.17
C ARG A 104 3.13 6.13 -11.62
N ILE A 105 2.26 6.65 -12.48
CA ILE A 105 2.31 6.43 -13.92
C ILE A 105 2.62 7.77 -14.56
N ASP A 106 3.86 7.93 -15.03
CA ASP A 106 4.25 9.05 -15.88
C ASP A 106 3.48 8.95 -17.19
N LEU A 107 2.56 9.89 -17.40
CA LEU A 107 1.64 9.87 -18.53
C LEU A 107 2.36 10.09 -19.86
N LYS A 108 3.40 10.94 -19.86
CA LYS A 108 4.15 11.30 -21.07
C LYS A 108 5.11 10.20 -21.47
N HIS A 109 5.78 9.63 -20.48
CA HIS A 109 6.77 8.60 -20.71
C HIS A 109 6.17 7.19 -20.70
N LYS A 110 4.95 7.01 -20.18
CA LYS A 110 4.36 5.68 -19.91
C LYS A 110 5.24 4.85 -18.97
N GLN A 111 5.94 5.52 -18.06
CA GLN A 111 6.74 4.86 -17.03
C GLN A 111 5.85 4.59 -15.84
N ILE A 112 5.91 3.36 -15.33
CA ILE A 112 5.23 2.97 -14.10
C ILE A 112 6.30 2.79 -13.04
N ASP A 113 6.20 3.61 -12.00
CA ASP A 113 7.03 3.58 -10.81
C ASP A 113 6.21 3.06 -9.63
N PHE A 114 6.82 2.16 -8.88
CA PHE A 114 6.21 1.55 -7.71
C PHE A 114 6.93 2.04 -6.47
N CYS A 115 6.18 2.62 -5.55
CA CYS A 115 6.66 3.20 -4.32
C CYS A 115 5.95 2.52 -3.15
N SER A 116 6.68 2.34 -2.07
CA SER A 116 6.12 1.94 -0.80
C SER A 116 6.36 3.05 0.23
N GLY A 117 5.51 3.11 1.24
CA GLY A 117 5.60 4.16 2.25
C GLY A 117 4.87 3.88 3.54
N HIS A 118 5.17 4.72 4.51
CA HIS A 118 4.48 4.81 5.79
C HIS A 118 3.94 6.22 5.96
N GLN A 119 2.69 6.31 6.41
CA GLN A 119 2.10 7.54 6.89
C GLN A 119 1.90 7.43 8.39
N ILE A 120 2.40 8.42 9.12
CA ILE A 120 2.29 8.53 10.57
C ILE A 120 1.49 9.80 10.85
N THR A 121 0.32 9.63 11.44
CA THR A 121 -0.51 10.75 11.90
C THR A 121 -0.46 10.80 13.41
N THR A 122 -0.22 11.97 13.98
CA THR A 122 -0.15 12.15 15.43
C THR A 122 -1.26 13.08 15.93
N PRO A 123 -1.60 13.05 17.23
CA PRO A 123 -2.26 14.18 17.87
C PRO A 123 -1.34 15.41 17.92
N ASP A 124 -1.91 16.57 18.29
CA ASP A 124 -1.14 17.80 18.52
C ASP A 124 -0.04 17.60 19.58
N ARG A 125 1.07 18.32 19.43
CA ARG A 125 2.24 18.33 20.36
C ARG A 125 3.00 17.01 20.46
N ILE A 126 2.84 16.15 19.46
CA ILE A 126 3.66 14.97 19.26
C ILE A 126 4.54 15.22 18.03
N SER A 127 5.85 15.19 18.26
CA SER A 127 6.84 15.28 17.20
C SER A 127 7.29 13.87 16.80
N VAL A 128 7.52 13.68 15.50
CA VAL A 128 8.04 12.43 14.94
C VAL A 128 9.40 12.70 14.30
N ASN A 129 10.42 11.95 14.71
CA ASN A 129 11.76 12.03 14.14
C ASN A 129 12.17 10.69 13.54
N ARG A 130 12.84 10.74 12.39
CA ARG A 130 13.56 9.60 11.82
C ARG A 130 15.03 9.69 12.22
N ILE A 131 15.56 8.58 12.74
CA ILE A 131 16.98 8.40 12.98
C ILE A 131 17.50 7.47 11.89
N GLU A 132 18.33 8.03 11.00
CA GLU A 132 18.86 7.30 9.84
C GLU A 132 19.89 6.27 10.29
N GLY A 133 19.75 5.05 9.79
CA GLY A 133 20.71 3.98 9.98
C GLY A 133 21.94 4.16 9.09
N THR A 134 22.95 3.34 9.34
CA THR A 134 24.24 3.38 8.64
C THR A 134 24.28 2.53 7.36
N SER A 135 23.20 1.84 7.02
CA SER A 135 23.15 0.88 5.91
C SER A 135 22.35 1.40 4.71
N HIS A 136 22.69 0.92 3.52
CA HIS A 136 21.89 1.13 2.32
C HIS A 136 20.71 0.15 2.29
N SER A 137 19.50 0.64 1.97
CA SER A 137 18.35 -0.25 1.78
C SER A 137 18.46 -1.10 0.52
N TYR A 138 17.87 -2.29 0.57
CA TYR A 138 17.79 -3.22 -0.56
C TYR A 138 16.42 -3.92 -0.60
N ILE A 139 16.05 -4.48 -1.75
CA ILE A 139 14.84 -5.30 -1.87
C ILE A 139 15.24 -6.77 -1.71
N GLU A 140 14.58 -7.46 -0.79
CA GLU A 140 14.67 -8.91 -0.70
C GLU A 140 13.73 -9.54 -1.72
N THR A 141 14.30 -10.18 -2.76
CA THR A 141 13.55 -10.92 -3.78
C THR A 141 13.72 -12.44 -3.63
N GLY A 142 13.59 -12.96 -2.41
CA GLY A 142 13.90 -14.37 -2.10
C GLY A 142 15.39 -14.71 -2.33
N ALA A 143 15.67 -15.83 -3.02
CA ALA A 143 17.04 -16.28 -3.32
C ALA A 143 17.78 -15.41 -4.36
N MET A 144 17.12 -14.44 -4.95
CA MET A 144 17.71 -13.46 -5.87
C MET A 144 17.92 -12.15 -5.12
N LYS A 145 19.05 -11.47 -5.35
CA LYS A 145 19.26 -10.08 -4.95
C LYS A 145 18.94 -9.18 -6.15
N GLY A 146 17.74 -8.59 -6.18
CA GLY A 146 17.42 -7.53 -7.12
C GLY A 146 18.07 -6.21 -6.72
N SER A 147 18.56 -5.43 -7.68
CA SER A 147 19.13 -4.10 -7.44
C SER A 147 18.05 -3.02 -7.53
N VAL A 148 17.99 -2.16 -6.51
CA VAL A 148 17.18 -0.94 -6.54
C VAL A 148 17.91 0.11 -7.38
N ASN A 149 17.26 0.67 -8.39
CA ASN A 149 17.89 1.69 -9.24
C ASN A 149 18.03 3.04 -8.51
N ARG A 150 17.20 3.34 -7.49
CA ARG A 150 17.32 4.54 -6.65
C ARG A 150 16.41 4.50 -5.42
N THR A 151 16.95 4.46 -4.20
CA THR A 151 16.16 4.66 -2.97
C THR A 151 16.46 6.03 -2.37
N ASP A 152 15.75 7.07 -2.82
CA ASP A 152 15.70 8.31 -2.05
C ASP A 152 14.58 8.17 -1.00
N ARG A 153 14.92 8.31 0.28
CA ARG A 153 13.98 8.24 1.40
C ARG A 153 13.63 9.67 1.79
N ARG A 154 12.35 10.03 1.69
CA ARG A 154 11.92 11.38 2.04
C ARG A 154 11.02 11.31 3.27
N PHE A 155 11.53 11.75 4.41
CA PHE A 155 10.72 12.03 5.60
C PHE A 155 10.26 13.48 5.51
N GLN A 156 8.95 13.70 5.40
CA GLN A 156 8.37 15.03 5.32
C GLN A 156 7.19 15.14 6.25
N GLN A 157 7.14 16.26 6.96
CA GLN A 157 5.90 16.75 7.52
C GLN A 157 5.05 17.31 6.37
N GLN A 158 3.99 16.59 5.99
CA GLN A 158 3.04 17.06 4.98
C GLN A 158 2.08 18.10 5.57
N ARG A 159 1.73 17.96 6.85
CA ARG A 159 0.88 18.85 7.66
C ARG A 159 1.37 18.80 9.10
N ASP A 160 0.95 19.75 9.94
CA ASP A 160 1.42 19.89 11.33
C ASP A 160 1.44 18.57 12.12
N THR A 161 0.50 17.66 11.86
CA THR A 161 0.36 16.36 12.53
C THR A 161 0.52 15.14 11.62
N GLU A 162 0.95 15.32 10.37
CA GLU A 162 1.08 14.24 9.40
C GLU A 162 2.49 14.16 8.84
N TYR A 163 3.11 13.01 9.07
CA TYR A 163 4.47 12.69 8.65
C TYR A 163 4.42 11.54 7.66
N GLU A 164 5.03 11.73 6.51
CA GLU A 164 5.13 10.71 5.48
C GLU A 164 6.59 10.31 5.31
N LEU A 165 6.82 9.00 5.30
CA LEU A 165 8.07 8.38 4.88
C LEU A 165 7.80 7.55 3.64
N THR A 166 8.22 8.04 2.48
CA THR A 166 8.07 7.35 1.20
C THR A 166 9.40 6.98 0.58
N HIS A 167 9.38 5.88 -0.18
CA HIS A 167 10.48 5.44 -1.03
C HIS A 167 10.26 5.92 -2.46
N THR A 168 11.30 6.53 -3.03
CA THR A 168 11.14 7.28 -4.28
C THR A 168 10.86 6.40 -5.50
N SER A 169 11.41 5.19 -5.63
CA SER A 169 11.00 4.17 -6.62
C SER A 169 11.67 2.81 -6.36
N GLU A 170 10.89 1.78 -6.05
CA GLU A 170 11.36 0.40 -5.89
C GLU A 170 11.56 -0.31 -7.23
N PHE A 171 10.66 -0.04 -8.20
CA PHE A 171 10.70 -0.61 -9.55
C PHE A 171 10.26 0.44 -10.59
N ALA A 172 10.90 0.44 -11.76
CA ALA A 172 10.59 1.33 -12.88
C ALA A 172 10.53 0.53 -14.20
N TYR A 173 9.37 0.53 -14.88
CA TYR A 173 9.07 -0.42 -15.95
C TYR A 173 9.60 -0.04 -17.36
N LYS A 174 9.68 1.26 -17.70
CA LYS A 174 9.81 1.70 -19.10
C LYS A 174 11.07 1.20 -19.86
N TYR A 175 12.11 0.80 -19.15
CA TYR A 175 13.40 0.40 -19.74
C TYR A 175 13.87 -1.00 -19.35
N GLN A 176 13.01 -1.81 -18.72
CA GLN A 176 13.32 -3.20 -18.36
C GLN A 176 12.64 -4.16 -19.33
N ASP A 177 13.23 -5.35 -19.51
CA ASP A 177 12.52 -6.49 -20.11
C ASP A 177 11.27 -6.77 -19.25
N LEU A 178 10.08 -6.76 -19.85
CA LEU A 178 8.81 -7.00 -19.16
C LEU A 178 8.85 -8.28 -18.33
N LYS A 179 9.53 -9.32 -18.81
CA LYS A 179 9.69 -10.57 -18.08
C LYS A 179 10.47 -10.35 -16.77
N GLN A 180 11.54 -9.56 -16.81
CA GLN A 180 12.34 -9.24 -15.63
C GLN A 180 11.56 -8.38 -14.62
N ALA A 181 10.78 -7.42 -15.11
CA ALA A 181 9.98 -6.56 -14.24
C ALA A 181 8.81 -7.33 -13.59
N ILE A 182 8.14 -8.21 -14.32
CA ILE A 182 7.15 -9.16 -13.75
C ILE A 182 7.81 -10.09 -12.73
N ASP A 183 8.96 -10.67 -13.06
CA ASP A 183 9.68 -11.57 -12.16
C ASP A 183 10.12 -10.84 -10.88
N ALA A 184 10.51 -9.56 -10.98
CA ALA A 184 10.84 -8.74 -9.83
C ALA A 184 9.64 -8.53 -8.88
N ILE A 185 8.46 -8.21 -9.42
CA ILE A 185 7.23 -8.06 -8.61
C ILE A 185 6.80 -9.39 -7.98
N LYS A 186 6.85 -10.49 -8.74
CA LYS A 186 6.50 -11.82 -8.23
C LYS A 186 7.34 -12.23 -7.02
N HIS A 187 8.64 -11.93 -7.08
CA HIS A 187 9.57 -12.33 -6.03
C HIS A 187 9.76 -11.26 -4.97
N TYR A 188 9.15 -10.08 -5.09
CA TYR A 188 9.21 -9.04 -4.08
C TYR A 188 8.70 -9.56 -2.73
N GLN A 189 9.54 -9.52 -1.71
CA GLN A 189 9.15 -9.87 -0.34
C GLN A 189 8.99 -8.62 0.50
N LYS A 190 10.03 -7.79 0.53
CA LYS A 190 10.10 -6.56 1.31
C LYS A 190 11.28 -5.71 0.85
N MET A 191 11.21 -4.42 1.12
CA MET A 191 12.42 -3.63 1.26
C MET A 191 12.99 -3.80 2.68
N VAL A 192 14.32 -3.77 2.81
CA VAL A 192 15.04 -3.85 4.08
C VAL A 192 15.91 -2.61 4.22
N SER A 193 15.95 -2.06 5.42
CA SER A 193 16.87 -0.99 5.81
C SER A 193 17.41 -1.29 7.20
N ASP A 194 18.70 -1.57 7.32
CA ASP A 194 19.30 -1.87 8.62
C ASP A 194 19.53 -0.59 9.42
N ASN A 195 19.16 -0.64 10.71
CA ASN A 195 19.42 0.39 11.73
C ASN A 195 18.67 1.72 11.60
N ASP A 196 17.76 1.88 10.63
CA ASP A 196 16.85 3.02 10.65
C ASP A 196 15.78 2.82 11.74
N TYR A 197 15.35 3.88 12.40
CA TYR A 197 14.14 3.81 13.23
C TYR A 197 13.42 5.14 13.26
N VAL A 198 12.11 5.08 13.53
CA VAL A 198 11.27 6.26 13.68
C VAL A 198 10.79 6.30 15.11
N VAL A 199 10.84 7.48 15.74
CA VAL A 199 10.43 7.69 17.13
C VAL A 199 9.40 8.82 17.21
N ALA A 200 8.46 8.69 18.13
CA ALA A 200 7.55 9.77 18.54
C ALA A 200 7.91 10.22 19.95
N TYR A 201 7.84 11.53 20.23
CA TYR A 201 8.00 12.09 21.58
C TYR A 201 7.06 13.26 21.78
N LYS A 202 6.70 13.51 23.06
CA LYS A 202 5.87 14.67 23.43
C LYS A 202 6.77 15.89 23.58
N GLU A 203 6.42 17.00 22.94
CA GLU A 203 7.28 18.19 22.89
C GLU A 203 7.51 18.85 24.26
N ASP A 204 6.54 18.71 25.17
CA ASP A 204 6.52 19.39 26.48
C ASP A 204 6.82 18.46 27.67
N GLN A 205 7.20 17.19 27.44
CA GLN A 205 7.37 16.21 28.52
C GLN A 205 8.68 15.43 28.36
N VAL A 206 9.37 15.18 29.48
CA VAL A 206 10.49 14.22 29.55
C VAL A 206 9.91 12.81 29.59
N ILE A 207 9.30 12.39 28.48
CA ILE A 207 8.90 11.01 28.23
C ILE A 207 9.93 10.40 27.30
N GLU A 208 10.32 9.15 27.58
CA GLU A 208 11.20 8.39 26.68
C GLU A 208 10.55 8.28 25.30
N PRO A 209 11.28 8.54 24.20
CA PRO A 209 10.72 8.41 22.86
C PRO A 209 10.11 7.03 22.65
N VAL A 210 8.91 6.98 22.08
CA VAL A 210 8.25 5.73 21.69
C VAL A 210 8.75 5.35 20.31
N GLU A 211 9.39 4.19 20.20
CA GLU A 211 9.83 3.63 18.93
C GLU A 211 8.61 3.20 18.08
N ILE A 212 8.46 3.82 16.91
CA ILE A 212 7.39 3.56 15.95
C ILE A 212 7.74 2.36 15.07
N MET A 213 8.99 2.27 14.61
CA MET A 213 9.49 1.24 13.71
C MET A 213 10.98 0.96 13.97
N GLN A 214 11.38 -0.31 14.06
CA GLN A 214 12.77 -0.73 14.35
C GLN A 214 13.52 -1.16 13.08
N GLY A 215 14.84 -0.96 13.08
CA GLY A 215 15.79 -1.10 11.95
C GLY A 215 16.02 -2.46 11.30
N ALA A 216 14.99 -3.31 11.22
CA ALA A 216 14.89 -4.38 10.23
C ALA A 216 13.53 -4.38 9.50
N SER A 217 12.67 -3.41 9.82
CA SER A 217 11.23 -3.47 9.58
C SER A 217 10.67 -2.24 8.89
N PHE A 218 11.45 -1.56 8.04
CA PHE A 218 10.88 -0.87 6.87
C PHE A 218 10.44 -1.91 5.84
N THR A 219 9.73 -2.94 6.32
CA THR A 219 9.14 -3.98 5.51
C THR A 219 7.87 -3.37 4.96
N PHE A 220 7.85 -3.15 3.66
CA PHE A 220 6.62 -2.79 2.97
C PHE A 220 6.09 -4.07 2.32
N PRO A 221 5.28 -4.87 3.01
CA PRO A 221 4.70 -6.03 2.36
C PRO A 221 3.80 -5.55 1.24
N MET A 222 4.01 -6.08 0.04
CA MET A 222 3.04 -5.99 -1.03
C MET A 222 2.18 -7.25 -0.96
N SER A 223 0.88 -7.08 -0.81
CA SER A 223 -0.02 -8.22 -0.76
C SER A 223 -0.12 -8.95 -2.10
N GLU A 224 -0.42 -10.24 -2.06
CA GLU A 224 -0.56 -11.05 -3.28
C GLU A 224 -1.63 -10.53 -4.25
N PRO A 225 -2.81 -10.06 -3.80
CA PRO A 225 -3.78 -9.41 -4.70
C PRO A 225 -3.22 -8.16 -5.38
N LEU A 226 -2.48 -7.33 -4.64
CA LEU A 226 -1.84 -6.13 -5.21
C LEU A 226 -0.76 -6.53 -6.22
N LYS A 227 0.15 -7.46 -5.88
CA LYS A 227 1.16 -7.98 -6.81
C LYS A 227 0.55 -8.46 -8.12
N GLN A 228 -0.51 -9.27 -8.04
CA GLN A 228 -1.19 -9.79 -9.23
C GLN A 228 -1.78 -8.66 -10.07
N ARG A 229 -2.39 -7.65 -9.43
CA ARG A 229 -2.88 -6.46 -10.13
C ARG A 229 -1.78 -5.70 -10.85
N LEU A 230 -0.61 -5.52 -10.23
CA LEU A 230 0.51 -4.84 -10.89
C LEU A 230 0.97 -5.61 -12.13
N ILE A 231 1.06 -6.94 -12.02
CA ILE A 231 1.40 -7.82 -13.14
C ILE A 231 0.38 -7.68 -14.27
N ASP A 232 -0.92 -7.69 -13.95
CA ASP A 232 -2.00 -7.54 -14.95
C ASP A 232 -1.89 -6.19 -15.68
N VAL A 233 -1.64 -5.11 -14.93
CA VAL A 233 -1.48 -3.74 -15.47
C VAL A 233 -0.29 -3.67 -16.42
N MET A 234 0.86 -4.24 -16.03
CA MET A 234 2.04 -4.27 -16.89
C MET A 234 1.79 -5.06 -18.17
N GLN A 235 1.18 -6.25 -18.08
CA GLN A 235 0.83 -7.08 -19.23
C GLN A 235 -0.20 -6.42 -20.16
N GLN A 236 -1.10 -5.59 -19.63
CA GLN A 236 -2.06 -4.83 -20.42
C GLN A 236 -1.44 -3.61 -21.10
N SER A 237 -0.43 -2.98 -20.47
CA SER A 237 0.24 -1.79 -21.01
C SER A 237 1.18 -2.07 -22.20
N GLU A 238 1.61 -3.33 -22.39
CA GLU A 238 2.41 -3.76 -23.55
C GLU A 238 1.54 -3.97 -24.82
N LYS A 239 0.24 -4.23 -24.64
CA LYS A 239 -0.74 -4.50 -25.71
C LYS A 239 -1.43 -3.24 -26.20
#